data_AF-A0A5R8YT08-F1
#
_entry.id   AF-A0A5R8YT08-F1
#
_cell.length_a   1.000
_cell.length_b   1.000
_cell.length_c   1.000
_cell.angle_alpha   90.00
_cell.angle_beta   90.00
_cell.angle_gamma   90.00
#
_symmetry.space_group_name_H-M   'P 1'
#
loop_
_entity.id
_entity.type
_entity.pdbx_description
1 polymer ?
#
loop_
_entity_poly.entity_id
_entity_poly.type
_entity_poly.pdbx_seq_one_letter_code
_entity_poly.pdbx_strand_id
1 'polypeptide(L)'
;MSYPADVPAAPDLQRFLDEEGTCEALAHLLEKALAARRNRLVDAYRGNAYTVSFEDEDVIIEWYSQRKMPAQHLPLDRFIALLRAWPGA
;
A
#
# COMPACT_ATOMS: atom_id res chain seq x y z
N MET A 1 -16.39 1.40 -18.25
CA MET A 1 -14.93 1.59 -18.10
C MET A 1 -14.38 0.30 -17.52
N SER A 2 -13.83 -0.56 -18.37
CA SER A 2 -13.33 -1.89 -17.99
C SER A 2 -11.84 -1.78 -17.67
N TYR A 3 -11.47 -2.03 -16.41
CA TYR A 3 -10.08 -2.37 -16.09
C TYR A 3 -9.81 -3.78 -16.62
N PRO A 4 -8.69 -4.04 -17.32
CA PRO A 4 -8.37 -5.38 -17.78
C PRO A 4 -8.15 -6.30 -16.59
N ALA A 5 -8.89 -7.41 -16.60
CA ALA A 5 -8.78 -8.51 -15.66
C ALA A 5 -7.57 -9.38 -16.03
N ASP A 6 -6.36 -8.91 -15.74
CA ASP A 6 -5.17 -9.78 -15.63
C ASP A 6 -4.02 -9.06 -14.90
N VAL A 7 -4.31 -8.62 -13.68
CA VAL A 7 -3.27 -8.55 -12.66
C VAL A 7 -3.82 -9.45 -11.57
N PRO A 8 -3.06 -10.42 -11.00
CA PRO A 8 -3.54 -11.11 -9.82
C PRO A 8 -4.05 -10.01 -8.91
N ALA A 9 -5.34 -10.07 -8.58
CA ALA A 9 -5.86 -9.21 -7.54
C ALA A 9 -4.84 -9.32 -6.39
N ALA A 10 -4.56 -8.24 -5.71
CA ALA A 10 -3.89 -8.34 -4.43
C ALA A 10 -5.02 -8.56 -3.43
N PRO A 11 -5.66 -9.76 -3.33
CA PRO A 11 -6.73 -9.97 -2.37
C PRO A 11 -6.21 -9.67 -0.97
N ASP A 12 -4.91 -9.90 -0.72
CA ASP A 12 -4.25 -9.55 0.54
C ASP A 12 -4.08 -8.05 0.76
N LEU A 13 -3.97 -7.20 -0.28
CA LEU A 13 -3.87 -5.75 -0.06
C LEU A 13 -5.22 -5.14 0.29
N GLN A 14 -6.29 -5.57 -0.38
CA GLN A 14 -7.62 -5.06 -0.04
C GLN A 14 -8.08 -5.61 1.32
N ARG A 15 -7.76 -6.87 1.63
CA ARG A 15 -7.97 -7.43 2.97
C ARG A 15 -7.10 -6.73 4.02
N PHE A 16 -5.87 -6.35 3.70
CA PHE A 16 -5.02 -5.51 4.56
C PHE A 16 -5.66 -4.16 4.90
N LEU A 17 -6.19 -3.45 3.89
CA LEU A 17 -6.86 -2.17 4.11
C LEU A 17 -8.10 -2.33 4.97
N ASP A 18 -8.76 -3.49 4.92
CA ASP A 18 -9.98 -3.80 5.67
C ASP A 18 -9.70 -4.28 7.11
N GLU A 19 -8.67 -5.12 7.31
CA GLU A 19 -8.34 -5.72 8.61
C GLU A 19 -7.46 -4.82 9.50
N GLU A 20 -6.49 -4.12 8.90
CA GLU A 20 -5.45 -3.38 9.64
C GLU A 20 -5.46 -1.87 9.30
N GLY A 21 -6.20 -1.47 8.27
CA GLY A 21 -6.30 -0.09 7.82
C GLY A 21 -7.20 0.74 8.74
N THR A 22 -6.63 1.32 9.79
CA THR A 22 -7.31 2.41 10.50
C THR A 22 -7.33 3.66 9.62
N CYS A 23 -8.39 4.46 9.71
CA CYS A 23 -8.54 5.73 8.99
C CYS A 23 -7.27 6.61 9.10
N GLU A 24 -6.67 6.70 10.30
CA GLU A 24 -5.41 7.42 10.54
C GLU A 24 -4.20 6.77 9.86
N ALA A 25 -4.08 5.45 9.87
CA ALA A 25 -2.98 4.76 9.19
C ALA A 25 -3.06 4.92 7.67
N LEU A 26 -4.26 4.86 7.11
CA LEU A 26 -4.50 5.03 5.67
C LEU A 26 -4.22 6.45 5.20
N ALA A 27 -4.65 7.47 5.97
CA ALA A 27 -4.32 8.86 5.68
C ALA A 27 -2.80 9.07 5.69
N HIS A 28 -2.09 8.55 6.70
CA HIS A 28 -0.63 8.68 6.78
C HIS A 28 0.09 7.93 5.65
N LEU A 29 -0.40 6.76 5.26
CA LEU A 29 0.10 6.02 4.10
C LEU A 29 -0.11 6.80 2.79
N LEU A 30 -1.26 7.46 2.64
CA LEU A 30 -1.57 8.27 1.46
C LEU A 30 -0.66 9.50 1.39
N GLU A 31 -0.43 10.19 2.50
CA GLU A 31 0.49 11.32 2.57
C GLU A 31 1.92 10.93 2.17
N LYS A 32 2.39 9.79 2.69
CA LYS A 32 3.70 9.22 2.35
C LYS A 32 3.77 8.82 0.87
N ALA A 33 2.75 8.17 0.34
CA ALA A 33 2.70 7.78 -1.07
C ALA A 33 2.71 9.00 -2.01
N LEU A 34 1.98 10.06 -1.66
CA LEU A 34 1.99 11.31 -2.41
C LEU A 34 3.33 12.05 -2.31
N ALA A 35 4.02 11.96 -1.16
CA ALA A 35 5.36 12.50 -1.00
C ALA A 35 6.38 11.72 -1.85
N ALA A 36 6.30 10.39 -1.88
CA ALA A 36 7.15 9.53 -2.69
C ALA A 36 6.97 9.87 -4.19
N ARG A 37 5.73 10.03 -4.65
CA ARG A 37 5.42 10.44 -6.02
C ARG A 37 6.02 11.80 -6.41
N ARG A 38 6.29 12.67 -5.44
CA ARG A 38 6.94 13.97 -5.65
C ARG A 38 8.48 13.88 -5.63
N ASN A 39 9.04 12.68 -5.78
CA ASN A 39 10.48 12.42 -5.66
C ASN A 39 11.09 12.88 -4.34
N ARG A 40 10.32 12.78 -3.25
CA ARG A 40 10.87 12.96 -1.91
C ARG A 40 11.30 11.61 -1.37
N LEU A 41 12.44 11.59 -0.67
CA LEU A 41 12.79 10.48 0.21
C LEU A 41 11.71 10.36 1.29
N VAL A 42 11.08 9.19 1.35
CA VAL A 42 10.03 8.88 2.33
C VAL A 42 10.47 7.67 3.13
N ASP A 43 10.55 7.83 4.45
CA ASP A 43 10.78 6.71 5.34
C ASP A 43 9.65 5.67 5.23
N ALA A 44 10.05 4.40 5.25
CA ALA A 44 9.12 3.28 5.28
C ALA A 44 8.14 3.44 6.45
N TYR A 45 6.86 3.20 6.17
CA TYR A 45 5.83 3.15 7.19
C TYR A 45 5.86 1.77 7.87
N ARG A 46 6.07 1.73 9.18
CA ARG A 46 6.01 0.49 9.97
C ARG A 46 4.69 0.42 10.73
N GLY A 47 3.85 -0.52 10.33
CA GLY A 47 2.68 -0.94 11.09
C GLY A 47 3.04 -2.03 12.11
N ASN A 48 2.03 -2.50 12.84
CA ASN A 48 2.22 -3.55 13.85
C ASN A 48 2.57 -4.91 13.22
N ALA A 49 1.96 -5.25 12.08
CA ALA A 49 2.15 -6.54 11.42
C ALA A 49 2.93 -6.46 10.10
N TYR A 50 3.27 -5.25 9.63
CA TYR A 50 3.77 -5.02 8.29
C TYR A 50 4.66 -3.77 8.18
N THR A 51 5.39 -3.67 7.06
CA THR A 51 6.10 -2.46 6.64
C THR A 51 5.78 -2.12 5.21
N VAL A 52 5.61 -0.84 4.93
CA VAL A 52 5.39 -0.28 3.60
C VAL A 52 6.57 0.62 3.25
N SER A 53 7.37 0.21 2.28
CA SER A 53 8.49 0.97 1.73
C SER A 53 8.12 1.55 0.38
N PHE A 54 8.61 2.74 0.07
CA PHE A 54 8.35 3.44 -1.19
C PHE A 54 9.66 3.51 -1.99
N GLU A 55 9.69 2.90 -3.17
CA GLU A 55 10.86 2.87 -4.05
C GLU A 55 10.49 3.44 -5.42
N ASP A 56 10.83 4.70 -5.67
CA ASP A 56 10.59 5.41 -6.94
C ASP A 56 9.13 5.32 -7.42
N GLU A 57 8.81 4.35 -8.29
CA GLU A 57 7.47 4.09 -8.84
C GLU A 57 6.77 2.87 -8.22
N ASP A 58 7.40 2.20 -7.28
CA ASP A 58 6.93 0.98 -6.63
C ASP A 58 6.73 1.16 -5.12
N VAL A 59 5.84 0.34 -4.58
CA VAL A 59 5.55 0.20 -3.15
C VAL A 59 5.75 -1.25 -2.78
N ILE A 60 6.55 -1.45 -1.73
CA ILE A 60 6.87 -2.77 -1.20
C ILE A 60 6.18 -2.92 0.14
N ILE A 61 5.39 -3.98 0.29
CA ILE A 61 4.71 -4.33 1.53
C ILE A 61 5.28 -5.64 2.05
N GLU A 62 5.86 -5.62 3.25
CA GLU A 62 6.48 -6.76 3.92
C GLU A 62 5.70 -7.11 5.19
N TRP A 63 5.29 -8.37 5.38
CA TRP A 63 4.58 -8.81 6.59
C TRP A 63 5.52 -9.49 7.59
N TYR A 64 5.57 -8.97 8.81
CA TYR A 64 6.39 -9.51 9.88
C TYR A 64 5.78 -10.75 10.54
N SER A 65 4.45 -10.77 10.67
CA SER A 65 3.71 -11.84 11.35
C SER A 65 3.61 -13.11 10.50
N GLN A 66 3.69 -12.98 9.17
CA GLN A 66 3.60 -14.09 8.23
C GLN A 66 4.95 -14.33 7.53
N ARG A 67 5.90 -14.96 8.24
CA ARG A 67 7.25 -15.32 7.72
C ARG A 67 7.28 -16.08 6.39
N LYS A 68 6.14 -16.55 5.88
CA LYS A 68 6.02 -17.27 4.60
C LYS A 68 5.40 -16.42 3.48
N MET A 69 4.88 -15.23 3.75
CA MET A 69 4.40 -14.35 2.70
C MET A 69 5.59 -13.60 2.09
N PRO A 70 5.77 -13.66 0.76
CA PRO A 70 6.75 -12.83 0.08
C PRO A 70 6.35 -11.36 0.18
N ALA A 71 7.34 -10.47 0.12
CA ALA A 71 7.09 -9.05 -0.04
C ALA A 71 6.21 -8.82 -1.27
N GLN A 72 5.16 -8.02 -1.12
CA GLN A 72 4.26 -7.68 -2.22
C GLN A 72 4.74 -6.37 -2.83
N HIS A 73 4.98 -6.39 -4.12
CA HIS A 73 5.36 -5.21 -4.90
C HIS A 73 4.14 -4.74 -5.68
N LEU A 74 3.86 -3.45 -5.61
CA LEU A 74 2.82 -2.85 -6.42
C LEU A 74 3.19 -1.45 -6.89
N PRO A 75 2.66 -1.01 -8.04
CA PRO A 75 2.89 0.33 -8.53
C PRO A 75 2.37 1.39 -7.54
N LEU A 76 3.15 2.44 -7.32
CA LEU A 76 2.81 3.57 -6.46
C LEU A 76 1.49 4.23 -6.86
N ASP A 77 1.26 4.45 -8.15
CA ASP A 77 -0.01 5.00 -8.63
C ASP A 77 -1.21 4.08 -8.30
N ARG A 78 -1.01 2.76 -8.35
CA ARG A 78 -2.06 1.80 -7.96
C ARG A 78 -2.31 1.84 -6.46
N PHE A 79 -1.25 1.93 -5.65
CA PHE A 79 -1.38 2.06 -4.20
C PHE A 79 -2.15 3.34 -3.81
N ILE A 80 -1.80 4.48 -4.40
CA ILE A 80 -2.49 5.75 -4.20
C ILE A 80 -3.95 5.66 -4.63
N ALA A 81 -4.25 5.02 -5.77
CA ALA A 81 -5.61 4.83 -6.25
C ALA A 81 -6.45 3.99 -5.29
N LEU A 82 -5.88 2.91 -4.73
CA LEU A 82 -6.55 2.06 -3.75
C LEU A 82 -6.83 2.80 -2.43
N LEU A 83 -5.86 3.57 -1.93
CA LEU A 83 -6.03 4.39 -0.72
C LEU A 83 -7.12 5.45 -0.91
N ARG A 84 -7.16 6.12 -2.07
CA ARG A 84 -8.19 7.11 -2.39
C ARG A 84 -9.59 6.53 -2.60
N ALA A 85 -9.66 5.28 -3.06
CA ALA A 85 -10.93 4.58 -3.25
C ALA A 85 -11.48 3.99 -1.94
N TRP A 86 -10.70 4.03 -0.86
CA TRP A 86 -11.12 3.47 0.42
C TRP A 86 -12.14 4.41 1.09
N PRO A 87 -13.32 3.90 1.51
CA PRO A 87 -14.48 4.71 1.92
C PRO A 87 -14.31 5.45 3.26
N GLY A 88 -13.13 5.40 3.88
CA GLY A 88 -12.82 6.11 5.12
C GLY A 88 -11.47 6.84 5.10
N ALA A 89 -10.96 7.23 3.93
CA ALA A 89 -9.79 8.12 3.77
C ALA A 89 -10.21 9.56 3.42
#